data_AF-A0A5N6D2L1-F1
#
_entry.id   AF-A0A5N6D2L1-F1
#
_cell.length_a   1.000
_cell.length_b   1.000
_cell.length_c   1.000
_cell.angle_alpha   90.00
_cell.angle_beta   90.00
_cell.angle_gamma   90.00
#
_symmetry.space_group_name_H-M   'P 1'
#
loop_
_entity.id
_entity.type
_entity.pdbx_description
1 polymer ?
#
loop_
_entity_poly.entity_id
_entity_poly.type
_entity_poly.pdbx_seq_one_letter_code
_entity_poly.pdbx_strand_id
1 'polypeptide(L)'
;MKKDLFSSSRDAIGLDQRLPGQVDENVFEVQHCEVIDSCPSSPSFQRSKRQSLRRHCAKFRWFYILGVVVVLSIMLPVFFLVILRAIVQRILNQSNLVLTSADIMNPRPHSVNLTINSTLHLPVDIPVRIDPLTLNLGSGPGSSNSPFAQVYIPGTTVGGTAVLGVQSQTTQLNNQQWLEYVRSMIFEETVVMSVVARVNTFLGILKSNVVFNKEIEQKGLNSFSGFSIQHPRLLLPAADNGTNFIATVSLRNPSVMTLEIGTVVLDLKISEGIIGNATLKGLIIQPGNQSTPLYGILDLQSMKSNAGTIIKSQSNPLKNGYLLIDSVVKLVTYDGVEVPYYTDAMHNLTMTAKLPLVELGLDTLGGIMEDRGIGLPFLSKLRRADG
;
A
#
# COMPACT_ATOMS: atom_id res chain seq x y z
N MET A 1 11.83 -20.06 -67.53
CA MET A 1 11.78 -21.48 -67.93
C MET A 1 10.34 -21.93 -67.81
N LYS A 2 9.68 -22.12 -68.97
CA LYS A 2 8.45 -22.89 -69.32
C LYS A 2 7.30 -22.98 -68.29
N LYS A 3 6.05 -22.58 -68.64
CA LYS A 3 5.04 -23.33 -69.45
C LYS A 3 4.67 -24.66 -68.78
N ASP A 4 3.47 -25.22 -68.78
CA ASP A 4 2.20 -25.07 -69.49
C ASP A 4 1.27 -26.07 -68.72
N LEU A 5 -0.02 -25.81 -68.49
CA LEU A 5 -1.16 -26.18 -69.36
C LEU A 5 -1.52 -27.69 -69.41
N PHE A 6 -2.82 -27.95 -69.20
CA PHE A 6 -3.69 -29.00 -69.75
C PHE A 6 -3.73 -30.45 -69.23
N SER A 7 -4.98 -30.89 -69.02
CA SER A 7 -5.61 -32.13 -69.56
C SER A 7 -7.04 -32.22 -68.96
N SER A 8 -8.15 -32.65 -69.59
CA SER A 8 -8.58 -33.06 -70.94
C SER A 8 -10.07 -33.42 -70.77
N SER A 9 -11.04 -32.76 -71.43
CA SER A 9 -11.74 -33.13 -72.69
C SER A 9 -12.64 -34.39 -72.69
N ARG A 10 -13.91 -34.21 -73.12
CA ARG A 10 -14.75 -34.99 -74.07
C ARG A 10 -16.25 -34.80 -73.72
N ASP A 11 -17.02 -34.01 -74.45
CA ASP A 11 -17.71 -34.24 -75.76
C ASP A 11 -18.78 -35.34 -75.75
N ALA A 12 -20.04 -34.94 -76.00
CA ALA A 12 -20.96 -35.62 -76.93
C ALA A 12 -22.18 -34.72 -77.23
N ILE A 13 -22.32 -34.38 -78.52
CA ILE A 13 -23.48 -33.76 -79.17
C ILE A 13 -24.29 -34.87 -79.86
N GLY A 14 -25.62 -34.78 -79.84
CA GLY A 14 -26.51 -35.61 -80.67
C GLY A 14 -27.79 -34.85 -81.01
N LEU A 15 -27.92 -34.46 -82.28
CA LEU A 15 -29.10 -33.91 -82.95
C LEU A 15 -30.05 -35.03 -83.38
N ASP A 16 -31.36 -34.78 -83.41
CA ASP A 16 -32.22 -35.23 -84.52
C ASP A 16 -33.50 -34.38 -84.69
N GLN A 17 -34.12 -34.49 -85.87
CA GLN A 17 -34.83 -33.47 -86.63
C GLN A 17 -36.27 -33.92 -87.02
N ARG A 18 -37.13 -32.93 -87.36
CA ARG A 18 -38.33 -32.94 -88.28
C ARG A 18 -39.79 -33.12 -87.76
N LEU A 19 -40.62 -32.27 -88.41
CA LEU A 19 -42.07 -31.93 -88.49
C LEU A 19 -42.93 -32.93 -89.35
N PRO A 20 -44.21 -32.66 -89.77
CA PRO A 20 -45.40 -31.91 -89.24
C PRO A 20 -46.80 -32.60 -89.49
N GLY A 21 -47.92 -31.92 -89.14
CA GLY A 21 -49.29 -32.10 -89.68
C GLY A 21 -50.40 -32.08 -88.60
N GLN A 22 -51.66 -31.67 -88.76
CA GLN A 22 -52.46 -30.90 -89.72
C GLN A 22 -53.86 -30.71 -89.07
N VAL A 23 -54.44 -29.51 -89.17
CA VAL A 23 -55.87 -29.09 -89.27
C VAL A 23 -56.97 -30.06 -88.78
N ASP A 24 -57.84 -29.61 -87.84
CA ASP A 24 -59.28 -29.39 -88.16
C ASP A 24 -60.07 -28.69 -87.04
N GLU A 25 -61.02 -27.89 -87.52
CA GLU A 25 -61.99 -27.03 -86.86
C GLU A 25 -63.27 -27.85 -86.55
N ASN A 26 -63.98 -27.60 -85.43
CA ASN A 26 -65.45 -27.58 -85.36
C ASN A 26 -66.00 -27.40 -83.93
N VAL A 27 -66.64 -26.26 -83.77
CA VAL A 27 -67.79 -25.85 -82.94
C VAL A 27 -68.71 -27.00 -82.45
N PHE A 28 -69.03 -27.03 -81.14
CA PHE A 28 -70.43 -27.02 -80.69
C PHE A 28 -70.59 -26.59 -79.23
N GLU A 29 -71.53 -25.67 -79.07
CA GLU A 29 -72.11 -25.05 -77.89
C GLU A 29 -72.96 -26.07 -77.09
N VAL A 30 -73.14 -25.86 -75.78
CA VAL A 30 -74.43 -25.88 -75.06
C VAL A 30 -74.20 -25.83 -73.55
N GLN A 31 -74.99 -24.94 -72.98
CA GLN A 31 -75.06 -24.40 -71.64
C GLN A 31 -76.08 -25.19 -70.80
N HIS A 32 -75.75 -25.54 -69.54
CA HIS A 32 -76.78 -25.69 -68.50
C HIS A 32 -76.30 -25.40 -67.07
N CYS A 33 -76.96 -24.37 -66.51
CA CYS A 33 -77.07 -23.91 -65.12
C CYS A 33 -77.66 -25.01 -64.20
N GLU A 34 -77.79 -24.92 -62.87
CA GLU A 34 -77.36 -24.09 -61.73
C GLU A 34 -77.93 -24.87 -60.53
N VAL A 35 -77.15 -25.16 -59.47
CA VAL A 35 -77.69 -25.15 -58.09
C VAL A 35 -76.60 -24.57 -57.19
N ILE A 36 -77.01 -23.53 -56.48
CA ILE A 36 -76.24 -22.64 -55.62
C ILE A 36 -76.07 -23.29 -54.24
N ASP A 37 -74.85 -23.36 -53.72
CA ASP A 37 -74.58 -22.93 -52.33
C ASP A 37 -73.10 -22.54 -52.11
N SER A 38 -72.90 -21.22 -52.03
CA SER A 38 -71.99 -20.43 -51.19
C SER A 38 -70.46 -20.72 -51.06
N CYS A 39 -69.69 -19.71 -51.56
CA CYS A 39 -68.35 -19.18 -51.19
C CYS A 39 -67.04 -19.84 -51.69
N PRO A 40 -66.29 -19.20 -52.62
CA PRO A 40 -64.86 -19.44 -52.82
C PRO A 40 -64.02 -18.43 -52.01
N SER A 41 -63.13 -18.93 -51.16
CA SER A 41 -62.02 -18.13 -50.59
C SER A 41 -60.74 -18.40 -51.39
N SER A 42 -60.06 -17.31 -51.75
CA SER A 42 -58.91 -17.25 -52.65
C SER A 42 -57.67 -17.98 -52.11
N PRO A 43 -56.82 -18.59 -52.96
CA PRO A 43 -55.56 -19.19 -52.52
C PRO A 43 -54.55 -18.09 -52.14
N SER A 44 -54.12 -18.10 -50.89
CA SER A 44 -53.11 -17.16 -50.37
C SER A 44 -51.71 -17.54 -50.86
N PHE A 45 -51.12 -16.70 -51.71
CA PHE A 45 -49.73 -16.82 -52.12
C PHE A 45 -48.83 -16.42 -50.94
N GLN A 46 -48.18 -17.39 -50.28
CA GLN A 46 -47.26 -17.11 -49.17
C GLN A 46 -46.05 -16.31 -49.67
N ARG A 47 -46.07 -15.00 -49.42
CA ARG A 47 -44.96 -14.08 -49.69
C ARG A 47 -43.81 -14.34 -48.73
N SER A 48 -42.61 -14.56 -49.26
CA SER A 48 -41.38 -14.72 -48.46
C SER A 48 -41.10 -13.46 -47.63
N LYS A 49 -41.05 -13.63 -46.29
CA LYS A 49 -40.82 -12.55 -45.29
C LYS A 49 -39.59 -11.68 -45.60
N ARG A 50 -38.59 -12.23 -46.32
CA ARG A 50 -37.36 -11.54 -46.72
C ARG A 50 -37.58 -10.47 -47.81
N GLN A 51 -38.54 -10.64 -48.72
CA GLN A 51 -38.80 -9.68 -49.80
C GLN A 51 -39.62 -8.47 -49.32
N SER A 52 -40.45 -8.65 -48.29
CA SER A 52 -41.23 -7.58 -47.64
C SER A 52 -40.34 -6.65 -46.80
N LEU A 53 -39.44 -7.21 -45.98
CA LEU A 53 -38.45 -6.46 -45.18
C LEU A 53 -37.54 -5.59 -46.06
N ARG A 54 -37.12 -6.11 -47.23
CA ARG A 54 -36.23 -5.39 -48.15
C ARG A 54 -36.89 -4.14 -48.78
N ARG A 55 -38.19 -4.20 -49.07
CA ARG A 55 -38.97 -3.04 -49.57
C ARG A 55 -39.29 -2.04 -48.44
N HIS A 56 -39.53 -2.52 -47.22
CA HIS A 56 -39.77 -1.68 -46.05
C HIS A 56 -38.52 -0.88 -45.63
N CYS A 57 -37.36 -1.53 -45.57
CA CYS A 57 -36.08 -0.86 -45.28
C CYS A 57 -35.66 0.13 -46.38
N ALA A 58 -36.04 -0.09 -47.65
CA ALA A 58 -35.78 0.85 -48.73
C ALA A 58 -36.69 2.10 -48.67
N LYS A 59 -37.96 1.94 -48.26
CA LYS A 59 -38.96 3.03 -48.18
C LYS A 59 -38.73 3.96 -46.97
N PHE A 60 -38.34 3.41 -45.82
CA PHE A 60 -38.13 4.17 -44.57
C PHE A 60 -36.66 4.39 -44.22
N ARG A 61 -35.74 4.21 -45.18
CA ARG A 61 -34.29 4.27 -44.96
C ARG A 61 -33.85 5.54 -44.22
N TRP A 62 -34.43 6.68 -44.55
CA TRP A 62 -34.12 7.97 -43.91
C TRP A 62 -34.57 8.05 -42.44
N PHE A 63 -35.71 7.46 -42.08
CA PHE A 63 -36.16 7.40 -40.68
C PHE A 63 -35.30 6.46 -39.83
N TYR A 64 -34.82 5.35 -40.40
CA TYR A 64 -33.87 4.48 -39.72
C TYR A 64 -32.49 5.14 -39.56
N ILE A 65 -32.00 5.87 -40.57
CA ILE A 65 -30.78 6.66 -40.46
C ILE A 65 -30.93 7.72 -39.35
N LEU A 66 -32.04 8.47 -39.35
CA LEU A 66 -32.33 9.46 -38.31
C LEU A 66 -32.40 8.81 -36.92
N GLY A 67 -33.10 7.68 -36.78
CA GLY A 67 -33.18 6.93 -35.54
C GLY A 67 -31.82 6.44 -35.03
N VAL A 68 -30.98 5.92 -35.93
CA VAL A 68 -29.60 5.52 -35.59
C VAL A 68 -28.76 6.71 -35.16
N VAL A 69 -28.88 7.87 -35.84
CA VAL A 69 -28.16 9.09 -35.46
C VAL A 69 -28.61 9.58 -34.09
N VAL A 70 -29.90 9.58 -33.79
CA VAL A 70 -30.42 9.96 -32.46
C VAL A 70 -29.93 9.00 -31.38
N VAL A 71 -30.02 7.69 -31.61
CA VAL A 71 -29.52 6.68 -30.67
C VAL A 71 -28.03 6.84 -30.44
N LEU A 72 -27.24 7.01 -31.51
CA LEU A 72 -25.80 7.19 -31.41
C LEU A 72 -25.44 8.50 -30.68
N SER A 73 -26.17 9.59 -30.95
CA SER A 73 -25.97 10.88 -30.29
C SER A 73 -26.26 10.83 -28.79
N ILE A 74 -27.09 9.91 -28.31
CA ILE A 74 -27.37 9.72 -26.88
C ILE A 74 -26.41 8.68 -26.29
N MET A 75 -26.24 7.54 -26.97
CA MET A 75 -25.40 6.43 -26.49
C MET A 75 -23.94 6.82 -26.38
N LEU A 76 -23.41 7.61 -27.31
CA LEU A 76 -22.00 7.94 -27.36
C LEU A 76 -21.57 8.82 -26.16
N PRO A 77 -22.25 9.92 -25.82
CA PRO A 77 -21.99 10.67 -24.59
C PRO A 77 -22.16 9.81 -23.32
N VAL A 78 -23.22 9.00 -23.23
CA VAL A 78 -23.46 8.15 -22.05
C VAL A 78 -22.34 7.13 -21.87
N PHE A 79 -21.90 6.49 -22.96
CA PHE A 79 -20.82 5.52 -22.93
C PHE A 79 -19.50 6.14 -22.46
N PHE A 80 -19.08 7.26 -23.07
CA PHE A 80 -17.79 7.87 -22.76
C PHE A 80 -17.75 8.63 -21.43
N LEU A 81 -18.85 9.28 -21.02
CA LEU A 81 -18.84 10.08 -19.79
C LEU A 81 -19.23 9.29 -18.54
N VAL A 82 -20.13 8.31 -18.66
CA VAL A 82 -20.67 7.57 -17.51
C VAL A 82 -20.09 6.17 -17.43
N ILE A 83 -20.25 5.36 -18.49
CA ILE A 83 -19.87 3.94 -18.47
C ILE A 83 -18.36 3.79 -18.33
N LEU A 84 -17.57 4.51 -19.15
CA LEU A 84 -16.11 4.45 -19.09
C LEU A 84 -15.60 4.88 -17.71
N ARG A 85 -16.09 6.00 -17.18
CA ARG A 85 -15.71 6.50 -15.84
C ARG A 85 -16.03 5.46 -14.76
N ALA A 86 -17.20 4.81 -14.82
CA ALA A 86 -17.60 3.78 -13.88
C ALA A 86 -16.70 2.53 -13.95
N ILE A 87 -16.28 2.12 -15.15
CA ILE A 87 -15.34 1.00 -15.35
C ILE A 87 -13.97 1.34 -14.73
N VAL A 88 -13.41 2.50 -15.04
CA VAL A 88 -12.12 2.93 -14.48
C VAL A 88 -12.20 3.03 -12.96
N GLN A 89 -13.27 3.59 -12.41
CA GLN A 89 -13.48 3.66 -10.97
C GLN A 89 -13.55 2.27 -10.34
N ARG A 90 -14.22 1.30 -10.99
CA ARG A 90 -14.28 -0.08 -10.51
C ARG A 90 -12.90 -0.74 -10.50
N ILE A 91 -12.09 -0.54 -11.54
CA ILE A 91 -10.71 -1.06 -11.61
C ILE A 91 -9.86 -0.49 -10.48
N LEU A 92 -9.93 0.82 -10.24
CA LEU A 92 -9.23 1.45 -9.11
C LEU A 92 -9.74 0.95 -7.77
N ASN A 93 -11.05 0.77 -7.59
CA ASN A 93 -11.61 0.23 -6.35
C ASN A 93 -11.13 -1.20 -6.08
N GLN A 94 -10.98 -2.02 -7.12
CA GLN A 94 -10.49 -3.39 -7.05
C GLN A 94 -8.95 -3.51 -7.01
N SER A 95 -8.21 -2.42 -7.24
CA SER A 95 -6.75 -2.44 -7.19
C SER A 95 -6.23 -2.68 -5.77
N ASN A 96 -5.03 -3.23 -5.66
CA ASN A 96 -4.33 -3.37 -4.39
C ASN A 96 -3.14 -2.41 -4.36
N LEU A 97 -3.02 -1.61 -3.31
CA LEU A 97 -1.88 -0.72 -3.08
C LEU A 97 -1.15 -1.20 -1.82
N VAL A 98 0.09 -1.64 -1.99
CA VAL A 98 0.94 -2.12 -0.90
C VAL A 98 2.05 -1.12 -0.67
N LEU A 99 2.22 -0.63 0.57
CA LEU A 99 3.39 0.13 0.95
C LEU A 99 4.60 -0.82 1.03
N THR A 100 5.61 -0.59 0.21
CA THR A 100 6.80 -1.47 0.12
C THR A 100 7.93 -0.95 1.01
N SER A 101 8.14 0.37 1.02
CA SER A 101 9.07 1.03 1.94
C SER A 101 8.66 2.49 2.15
N ALA A 102 9.03 3.04 3.30
CA ALA A 102 8.96 4.48 3.52
C ALA A 102 10.13 4.95 4.39
N ASP A 103 10.78 6.04 4.03
CA ASP A 103 11.82 6.65 4.86
C ASP A 103 11.34 8.03 5.29
N ILE A 104 11.34 8.25 6.60
CA ILE A 104 11.01 9.53 7.23
C ILE A 104 12.30 10.05 7.83
N MET A 105 12.89 11.00 7.11
CA MET A 105 14.22 11.53 7.39
C MET A 105 14.14 13.02 7.71
N ASN A 106 15.19 13.56 8.32
CA ASN A 106 15.34 14.98 8.64
C ASN A 106 14.09 15.55 9.35
N PRO A 107 13.71 15.00 10.53
CA PRO A 107 12.52 15.45 11.24
C PRO A 107 12.69 16.89 11.71
N ARG A 108 11.79 17.77 11.24
CA ARG A 108 11.65 19.16 11.69
C ARG A 108 10.29 19.31 12.38
N PRO A 109 10.07 20.37 13.19
CA PRO A 109 8.80 20.55 13.91
C PRO A 109 7.53 20.50 13.04
N HIS A 110 7.62 20.90 11.76
CA HIS A 110 6.48 21.02 10.85
C HIS A 110 6.70 20.33 9.49
N SER A 111 7.82 19.64 9.31
CA SER A 111 8.15 19.01 8.05
C SER A 111 9.08 17.81 8.22
N VAL A 112 9.09 16.94 7.21
CA VAL A 112 9.99 15.79 7.10
C VAL A 112 10.44 15.65 5.65
N ASN A 113 11.56 14.98 5.43
CA ASN A 113 11.92 14.46 4.13
C ASN A 113 11.35 13.05 3.99
N LEU A 114 10.41 12.90 3.07
CA LEU A 114 9.64 11.68 2.88
C LEU A 114 10.07 10.98 1.61
N THR A 115 10.50 9.73 1.74
CA THR A 115 10.61 8.78 0.65
C THR A 115 9.51 7.75 0.83
N ILE A 116 8.72 7.48 -0.20
CA ILE A 116 7.69 6.44 -0.16
C ILE A 116 7.82 5.64 -1.44
N ASN A 117 7.83 4.31 -1.32
CA ASN A 117 7.68 3.38 -2.44
C ASN A 117 6.51 2.46 -2.16
N SER A 118 5.58 2.38 -3.09
CA SER A 118 4.41 1.53 -3.02
C SER A 118 4.23 0.77 -4.32
N THR A 119 3.70 -0.44 -4.24
CA THR A 119 3.37 -1.26 -5.41
C THR A 119 1.86 -1.24 -5.61
N LEU A 120 1.43 -0.75 -6.78
CA LEU A 120 0.03 -0.75 -7.22
C LEU A 120 -0.19 -1.94 -8.16
N HIS A 121 -1.08 -2.84 -7.76
CA HIS A 121 -1.56 -3.95 -8.59
C HIS A 121 -2.97 -3.65 -9.11
N LEU A 122 -3.10 -3.57 -10.42
CA LEU A 122 -4.38 -3.46 -11.13
C LEU A 122 -4.88 -4.86 -11.51
N PRO A 123 -6.20 -5.12 -11.43
CA PRO A 123 -6.78 -6.40 -11.83
C PRO A 123 -6.73 -6.64 -13.36
N VAL A 124 -6.38 -5.63 -14.14
CA VAL A 124 -6.35 -5.69 -15.60
C VAL A 124 -5.03 -5.11 -16.09
N ASP A 125 -4.37 -5.82 -17.01
CA ASP A 125 -3.14 -5.38 -17.65
C ASP A 125 -3.44 -4.57 -18.91
N ILE A 126 -3.98 -3.37 -18.70
CA ILE A 126 -4.18 -2.38 -19.76
C ILE A 126 -3.37 -1.14 -19.38
N PRO A 127 -2.49 -0.63 -20.26
CA PRO A 127 -1.70 0.56 -19.98
C PRO A 127 -2.61 1.79 -19.87
N VAL A 128 -2.65 2.38 -18.68
CA VAL A 128 -3.37 3.60 -18.36
C VAL A 128 -2.36 4.67 -18.00
N ARG A 129 -2.36 5.78 -18.75
CA ARG A 129 -1.54 6.95 -18.42
C ARG A 129 -2.24 7.74 -17.32
N ILE A 130 -1.49 8.10 -16.29
CA ILE A 130 -1.93 8.87 -15.14
C ILE A 130 -1.18 10.21 -15.18
N ASP A 131 -1.93 11.32 -15.14
CA ASP A 131 -1.31 12.65 -14.99
C ASP A 131 -0.67 12.80 -13.60
N PRO A 132 0.30 13.71 -13.42
CA PRO A 132 0.83 14.05 -12.11
C PRO A 132 -0.31 14.36 -11.12
N LEU A 133 -0.18 13.85 -9.89
CA LEU A 133 -1.24 13.94 -8.89
C LEU A 133 -0.67 14.18 -7.50
N THR A 134 -1.53 14.67 -6.61
CA THR A 134 -1.23 14.81 -5.19
C THR A 134 -1.99 13.74 -4.42
N LEU A 135 -1.24 12.87 -3.74
CA LEU A 135 -1.75 11.92 -2.75
C LEU A 135 -1.91 12.65 -1.42
N ASN A 136 -3.11 12.60 -0.85
CA ASN A 136 -3.38 13.05 0.51
C ASN A 136 -3.26 11.84 1.44
N LEU A 137 -2.32 11.89 2.38
CA LEU A 137 -2.08 10.84 3.36
C LEU A 137 -2.77 11.20 4.67
N GLY A 138 -3.61 10.30 5.18
CA GLY A 138 -4.45 10.52 6.36
C GLY A 138 -4.22 9.49 7.46
N SER A 139 -4.43 9.90 8.72
CA SER A 139 -4.11 9.13 9.93
C SER A 139 -5.00 7.90 10.14
N GLY A 140 -6.09 7.78 9.39
CA GLY A 140 -7.01 6.64 9.44
C GLY A 140 -8.20 6.79 8.48
N PRO A 141 -9.13 5.82 8.47
CA PRO A 141 -10.35 5.89 7.66
C PRO A 141 -11.10 7.21 7.87
N GLY A 142 -11.55 7.84 6.77
CA GLY A 142 -12.34 9.07 6.83
C GLY A 142 -11.54 10.37 7.04
N SER A 143 -10.23 10.31 7.30
CA SER A 143 -9.35 11.50 7.45
C SER A 143 -9.07 12.27 6.14
N SER A 144 -9.75 11.92 5.06
CA SER A 144 -9.58 12.48 3.70
C SER A 144 -9.68 14.00 3.58
N ASN A 145 -10.41 14.67 4.49
CA ASN A 145 -10.61 16.12 4.49
C ASN A 145 -9.49 16.88 5.23
N SER A 146 -8.66 16.18 6.00
CA SER A 146 -7.56 16.76 6.76
C SER A 146 -6.37 15.79 6.77
N PRO A 147 -5.65 15.67 5.66
CA PRO A 147 -4.48 14.80 5.60
C PRO A 147 -3.37 15.28 6.53
N PHE A 148 -2.55 14.37 7.04
CA PHE A 148 -1.32 14.69 7.77
C PHE A 148 -0.20 15.16 6.83
N ALA A 149 -0.19 14.69 5.57
CA ALA A 149 0.82 15.02 4.58
C ALA A 149 0.28 14.94 3.15
N GLN A 150 0.97 15.61 2.23
CA GLN A 150 0.70 15.56 0.79
C GLN A 150 1.94 15.10 0.03
N VAL A 151 1.76 14.13 -0.88
CA VAL A 151 2.84 13.56 -1.70
C VAL A 151 2.57 13.80 -3.18
N TYR A 152 3.55 14.33 -3.90
CA TYR A 152 3.41 14.68 -5.31
C TYR A 152 3.99 13.57 -6.19
N ILE A 153 3.09 12.77 -6.76
CA ILE A 153 3.48 11.65 -7.61
C ILE A 153 3.62 12.16 -9.06
N PRO A 154 4.76 11.91 -9.73
CA PRO A 154 4.92 12.27 -11.13
C PRO A 154 3.96 11.47 -12.01
N GLY A 155 3.60 12.05 -13.16
CA GLY A 155 2.78 11.35 -14.14
C GLY A 155 3.48 10.09 -14.65
N THR A 156 2.73 9.00 -14.77
CA THR A 156 3.29 7.69 -15.15
C THR A 156 2.26 6.86 -15.89
N THR A 157 2.70 5.82 -16.60
CA THR A 157 1.83 4.84 -17.24
C THR A 157 1.85 3.56 -16.43
N VAL A 158 0.67 3.09 -16.03
CA VAL A 158 0.49 1.89 -15.21
C VAL A 158 -0.19 0.82 -16.06
N GLY A 159 0.42 -0.36 -16.17
CA GLY A 159 -0.17 -1.56 -16.77
C GLY A 159 0.10 -2.76 -15.87
N GLY A 160 -0.96 -3.39 -15.38
CA GLY A 160 -0.84 -4.53 -14.45
C GLY A 160 -0.25 -4.12 -13.10
N THR A 161 1.06 -4.13 -12.96
CA THR A 161 1.77 -3.76 -11.73
C THR A 161 2.69 -2.56 -11.97
N ALA A 162 2.66 -1.56 -11.08
CA ALA A 162 3.57 -0.43 -11.12
C ALA A 162 4.06 -0.04 -9.74
N VAL A 163 5.29 0.48 -9.68
CA VAL A 163 5.83 1.14 -8.50
C VAL A 163 5.50 2.62 -8.56
N LEU A 164 4.90 3.13 -7.48
CA LEU A 164 4.57 4.52 -7.29
C LEU A 164 5.33 5.03 -6.08
N GLY A 165 5.91 6.22 -6.19
CA GLY A 165 6.70 6.75 -5.10
C GLY A 165 7.32 8.09 -5.36
N VAL A 166 7.92 8.62 -4.30
CA VAL A 166 8.77 9.81 -4.31
C VAL A 166 10.03 9.52 -3.52
N GLN A 167 11.11 10.24 -3.83
CA GLN A 167 12.37 10.14 -3.09
C GLN A 167 12.70 11.50 -2.49
N SER A 168 13.01 11.50 -1.19
CA SER A 168 13.48 12.66 -0.44
C SER A 168 12.64 13.93 -0.65
N GLN A 169 11.31 13.79 -0.69
CA GLN A 169 10.42 14.92 -0.86
C GLN A 169 10.24 15.64 0.47
N THR A 170 10.69 16.89 0.58
CA THR A 170 10.36 17.74 1.73
C THR A 170 8.86 17.98 1.78
N THR A 171 8.24 17.50 2.85
CA THR A 171 6.79 17.42 2.99
C THR A 171 6.36 18.17 4.24
N GLN A 172 5.45 19.13 4.05
CA GLN A 172 4.85 19.88 5.16
C GLN A 172 3.80 19.02 5.86
N LEU A 173 3.75 19.12 7.18
CA LEU A 173 2.90 18.31 8.03
C LEU A 173 1.74 19.11 8.60
N ASN A 174 0.56 18.51 8.65
CA ASN A 174 -0.47 18.92 9.58
C ASN A 174 -0.14 18.30 10.94
N ASN A 175 0.47 19.08 11.83
CA ASN A 175 1.03 18.58 13.10
C ASN A 175 0.05 17.77 13.94
N GLN A 176 -1.23 18.15 13.98
CA GLN A 176 -2.22 17.44 14.79
C GLN A 176 -2.47 16.04 14.23
N GLN A 177 -2.78 15.95 12.94
CA GLN A 177 -3.04 14.68 12.27
C GLN A 177 -1.78 13.81 12.18
N TRP A 178 -0.62 14.46 12.07
CA TRP A 178 0.67 13.80 12.10
C TRP A 178 0.96 13.19 13.47
N LEU A 179 0.73 13.92 14.56
CA LEU A 179 0.88 13.40 15.91
C LEU A 179 -0.04 12.20 16.18
N GLU A 180 -1.30 12.26 15.72
CA GLU A 180 -2.23 11.12 15.80
C GLU A 180 -1.67 9.90 15.08
N TYR A 181 -1.20 10.07 13.84
CA TYR A 181 -0.58 8.99 13.07
C TYR A 181 0.69 8.43 13.73
N VAL A 182 1.58 9.30 14.22
CA VAL A 182 2.81 8.91 14.93
C VAL A 182 2.48 8.13 16.20
N ARG A 183 1.44 8.53 16.95
CA ARG A 183 0.97 7.79 18.13
C ARG A 183 0.48 6.40 17.75
N SER A 184 -0.40 6.27 16.77
CA SER A 184 -0.85 4.95 16.31
C SER A 184 0.34 4.10 15.85
N MET A 185 1.28 4.67 15.09
CA MET A 185 2.50 3.98 14.66
C MET A 185 3.38 3.53 15.83
N ILE A 186 3.46 4.26 16.93
CA ILE A 186 4.28 3.86 18.08
C ILE A 186 3.58 2.79 18.92
N PHE A 187 2.30 2.98 19.25
CA PHE A 187 1.62 2.17 20.26
C PHE A 187 0.94 0.91 19.70
N GLU A 188 0.42 0.97 18.48
CA GLU A 188 -0.39 -0.11 17.91
C GLU A 188 0.48 -1.14 17.16
N GLU A 189 0.02 -2.39 17.09
CA GLU A 189 0.68 -3.43 16.29
C GLU A 189 0.38 -3.28 14.80
N THR A 190 -0.83 -2.84 14.47
CA THR A 190 -1.31 -2.64 13.11
C THR A 190 -1.95 -1.25 13.04
N VAL A 191 -1.59 -0.48 12.02
CA VAL A 191 -2.09 0.87 11.76
C VAL A 191 -2.69 0.91 10.36
N VAL A 192 -3.75 1.68 10.19
CA VAL A 192 -4.38 1.90 8.88
C VAL A 192 -4.12 3.34 8.44
N MET A 193 -3.50 3.51 7.27
CA MET A 193 -3.30 4.82 6.64
C MET A 193 -4.27 5.00 5.47
N SER A 194 -4.94 6.14 5.41
CA SER A 194 -5.79 6.49 4.26
C SER A 194 -5.00 7.23 3.19
N VAL A 195 -5.21 6.91 1.93
CA VAL A 195 -4.59 7.53 0.77
C VAL A 195 -5.67 7.95 -0.22
N VAL A 196 -5.81 9.27 -0.41
CA VAL A 196 -6.85 9.83 -1.28
C VAL A 196 -6.27 10.77 -2.33
N ALA A 197 -6.65 10.58 -3.58
CA ALA A 197 -6.33 11.49 -4.68
C ALA A 197 -7.43 11.56 -5.73
N ARG A 198 -7.54 12.70 -6.41
CA ARG A 198 -8.27 12.80 -7.67
C ARG A 198 -7.29 12.50 -8.80
N VAL A 199 -7.66 11.55 -9.65
CA VAL A 199 -6.77 11.02 -10.69
C VAL A 199 -7.38 11.32 -12.06
N ASN A 200 -6.59 11.95 -12.92
CA ASN A 200 -6.89 12.04 -14.34
C ASN A 200 -6.16 10.90 -15.04
N THR A 201 -6.94 9.98 -15.58
CA THR A 201 -6.48 8.77 -16.26
C THR A 201 -6.78 8.87 -17.75
N PHE A 202 -5.93 8.28 -18.57
CA PHE A 202 -6.06 8.24 -20.02
C PHE A 202 -5.89 6.81 -20.51
N LEU A 203 -6.94 6.31 -21.16
CA LEU A 203 -6.89 5.07 -21.92
C LEU A 203 -6.78 5.43 -23.39
N GLY A 204 -5.56 5.41 -23.93
CA GLY A 204 -5.25 6.04 -25.21
C GLY A 204 -5.54 7.54 -25.17
N ILE A 205 -6.49 8.01 -25.99
CA ILE A 205 -6.93 9.42 -26.02
C ILE A 205 -8.09 9.72 -25.06
N LEU A 206 -8.70 8.70 -24.46
CA LEU A 206 -9.91 8.85 -23.65
C LEU A 206 -9.56 9.26 -22.23
N LYS A 207 -9.94 10.48 -21.84
CA LYS A 207 -9.74 11.02 -20.49
C LYS A 207 -10.87 10.58 -19.55
N SER A 208 -10.51 10.17 -18.34
CA SER A 208 -11.44 9.88 -17.24
C SER A 208 -10.94 10.50 -15.94
N ASN A 209 -11.83 11.18 -15.22
CA ASN A 209 -11.56 11.69 -13.88
C ASN A 209 -12.19 10.76 -12.85
N VAL A 210 -11.37 10.25 -11.93
CA VAL A 210 -11.77 9.24 -10.94
C VAL A 210 -11.15 9.57 -9.59
N VAL A 211 -11.69 8.99 -8.52
CA VAL A 211 -11.15 9.18 -7.17
C VAL A 211 -10.42 7.90 -6.78
N PHE A 212 -9.14 8.03 -6.48
CA PHE A 212 -8.37 6.99 -5.85
C PHE A 212 -8.52 7.14 -4.34
N ASN A 213 -9.10 6.13 -3.70
CA ASN A 213 -9.26 6.09 -2.25
C ASN A 213 -8.88 4.68 -1.79
N LYS A 214 -7.82 4.60 -1.00
CA LYS A 214 -7.29 3.34 -0.46
C LYS A 214 -6.98 3.47 1.00
N GLU A 215 -7.14 2.36 1.69
CA GLU A 215 -6.68 2.15 3.05
C GLU A 215 -5.55 1.14 2.98
N ILE A 216 -4.42 1.50 3.57
CA ILE A 216 -3.21 0.68 3.61
C ILE A 216 -3.04 0.24 5.06
N GLU A 217 -3.16 -1.07 5.29
CA GLU A 217 -2.81 -1.69 6.56
C GLU A 217 -1.30 -1.90 6.62
N GLN A 218 -0.68 -1.50 7.73
CA GLN A 218 0.75 -1.60 7.96
C GLN A 218 1.04 -1.98 9.41
N LYS A 219 2.24 -2.49 9.67
CA LYS A 219 2.69 -2.78 11.03
C LYS A 219 3.18 -1.52 11.73
N GLY A 220 2.73 -1.30 12.95
CA GLY A 220 3.28 -0.30 13.88
C GLY A 220 4.39 -0.89 14.73
N LEU A 221 4.96 -0.09 15.64
CA LEU A 221 6.08 -0.45 16.51
C LEU A 221 5.66 -1.25 17.74
N ASN A 222 4.35 -1.39 17.98
CA ASN A 222 3.79 -2.18 19.08
C ASN A 222 4.42 -1.84 20.44
N SER A 223 4.51 -0.55 20.75
CA SER A 223 5.15 -0.01 21.97
C SER A 223 6.58 -0.52 22.19
N PHE A 224 7.32 -0.80 21.11
CA PHE A 224 8.65 -1.42 21.13
C PHE A 224 8.70 -2.75 21.90
N SER A 225 7.67 -3.57 21.75
CA SER A 225 7.63 -4.92 22.33
C SER A 225 8.88 -5.72 21.97
N GLY A 226 9.53 -6.28 22.99
CA GLY A 226 10.83 -6.95 22.86
C GLY A 226 12.04 -6.04 23.13
N PHE A 227 11.82 -4.80 23.58
CA PHE A 227 12.89 -3.94 24.10
C PHE A 227 13.71 -4.66 25.17
N SER A 228 15.02 -4.68 24.98
CA SER A 228 15.95 -5.34 25.91
C SER A 228 17.26 -4.59 26.02
N ILE A 229 17.89 -4.72 27.18
CA ILE A 229 19.21 -4.18 27.49
C ILE A 229 20.21 -5.33 27.40
N GLN A 230 21.35 -5.07 26.77
CA GLN A 230 22.45 -6.01 26.53
C GLN A 230 23.78 -5.34 26.88
N HIS A 231 24.75 -6.11 27.35
CA HIS A 231 26.09 -5.64 27.71
C HIS A 231 26.08 -4.41 28.64
N PRO A 232 25.31 -4.42 29.75
CA PRO A 232 25.25 -3.29 30.64
C PRO A 232 26.56 -3.17 31.44
N ARG A 233 27.12 -1.97 31.53
CA ARG A 233 28.42 -1.70 32.17
C ARG A 233 28.37 -0.40 32.96
N LEU A 234 28.86 -0.41 34.20
CA LEU A 234 29.16 0.82 34.94
C LEU A 234 30.57 1.31 34.62
N LEU A 235 30.72 2.63 34.48
CA LEU A 235 32.02 3.28 34.36
C LEU A 235 32.41 3.86 35.71
N LEU A 236 33.53 3.40 36.24
CA LEU A 236 34.07 3.80 37.54
C LEU A 236 35.58 4.08 37.37
N PRO A 237 36.02 5.35 37.32
CA PRO A 237 35.23 6.59 37.47
C PRO A 237 34.30 6.86 36.28
N ALA A 238 33.36 7.79 36.45
CA ALA A 238 32.52 8.27 35.36
C ALA A 238 33.38 8.96 34.28
N ALA A 239 32.92 8.94 33.04
CA ALA A 239 33.54 9.66 31.94
C ALA A 239 33.45 11.19 32.13
N ASP A 240 34.25 11.95 31.40
CA ASP A 240 34.33 13.43 31.51
C ASP A 240 32.98 14.14 31.32
N ASN A 241 32.07 13.55 30.55
CA ASN A 241 30.72 14.07 30.32
C ASN A 241 29.68 13.64 31.37
N GLY A 242 30.12 12.97 32.45
CA GLY A 242 29.28 12.45 33.53
C GLY A 242 28.68 11.07 33.28
N THR A 243 28.86 10.47 32.10
CA THR A 243 28.35 9.12 31.79
C THR A 243 28.99 8.10 32.75
N ASN A 244 28.16 7.35 33.46
CA ASN A 244 28.61 6.30 34.37
C ASN A 244 27.93 4.95 34.11
N PHE A 245 27.07 4.87 33.11
CA PHE A 245 26.40 3.66 32.66
C PHE A 245 26.42 3.60 31.13
N ILE A 246 26.81 2.46 30.57
CA ILE A 246 26.73 2.18 29.14
C ILE A 246 25.96 0.88 28.98
N ALA A 247 25.08 0.82 28.00
CA ALA A 247 24.51 -0.44 27.56
C ALA A 247 24.23 -0.41 26.07
N THR A 248 23.87 -1.56 25.51
CA THR A 248 23.29 -1.66 24.17
C THR A 248 21.81 -2.00 24.31
N VAL A 249 20.94 -1.26 23.63
CA VAL A 249 19.50 -1.57 23.61
C VAL A 249 19.10 -2.17 22.28
N SER A 250 18.28 -3.21 22.32
CA SER A 250 17.67 -3.80 21.13
C SER A 250 16.29 -3.22 20.90
N LEU A 251 16.09 -2.61 19.73
CA LEU A 251 14.84 -2.04 19.26
C LEU A 251 14.34 -2.87 18.06
N ARG A 252 13.07 -3.24 18.10
CA ARG A 252 12.41 -3.96 17.00
C ARG A 252 11.47 -3.01 16.27
N ASN A 253 11.55 -3.04 14.94
CA ASN A 253 10.67 -2.34 14.04
C ASN A 253 10.08 -3.35 13.05
N PRO A 254 8.86 -3.85 13.27
CA PRO A 254 8.21 -4.78 12.37
C PRO A 254 7.60 -4.08 11.14
N SER A 255 7.66 -2.75 11.06
CA SER A 255 7.16 -1.97 9.92
C SER A 255 8.13 -2.02 8.74
N VAL A 256 7.66 -1.56 7.58
CA VAL A 256 8.49 -1.32 6.37
C VAL A 256 9.12 0.07 6.34
N MET A 257 9.01 0.82 7.46
CA MET A 257 9.41 2.22 7.53
C MET A 257 10.77 2.39 8.19
N THR A 258 11.62 3.24 7.64
CA THR A 258 12.81 3.78 8.30
C THR A 258 12.45 5.11 8.96
N LEU A 259 12.73 5.26 10.25
CA LEU A 259 12.41 6.46 11.01
C LEU A 259 13.69 7.07 11.58
N GLU A 260 14.05 8.26 11.13
CA GLU A 260 15.09 9.06 11.78
C GLU A 260 14.47 9.82 12.96
N ILE A 261 14.90 9.49 14.18
CA ILE A 261 14.35 10.06 15.41
C ILE A 261 15.27 11.18 15.94
N GLY A 262 16.59 10.97 15.89
CA GLY A 262 17.58 11.89 16.43
C GLY A 262 18.06 11.49 17.83
N THR A 263 18.28 12.48 18.70
CA THR A 263 18.73 12.24 20.08
C THR A 263 17.52 12.11 21.01
N VAL A 264 17.40 10.96 21.67
CA VAL A 264 16.33 10.64 22.62
C VAL A 264 16.89 10.66 24.02
N VAL A 265 16.28 11.47 24.90
CA VAL A 265 16.59 11.51 26.33
C VAL A 265 15.47 10.79 27.08
N LEU A 266 15.86 9.86 27.95
CA LEU A 266 14.96 9.04 28.76
C LEU A 266 15.25 9.25 30.24
N ASP A 267 14.21 9.27 31.06
CA ASP A 267 14.33 9.10 32.50
C ASP A 267 14.28 7.60 32.83
N LEU A 268 15.23 7.13 33.63
CA LEU A 268 15.30 5.75 34.10
C LEU A 268 14.68 5.67 35.48
N LYS A 269 13.77 4.72 35.67
CA LYS A 269 12.99 4.53 36.91
C LYS A 269 13.09 3.10 37.41
N ILE A 270 13.06 2.96 38.73
CA ILE A 270 12.78 1.70 39.41
C ILE A 270 11.56 1.93 40.28
N SER A 271 10.46 1.25 39.98
CA SER A 271 9.17 1.55 40.59
C SER A 271 8.82 3.03 40.35
N GLU A 272 8.47 3.80 41.39
CA GLU A 272 8.13 5.22 41.25
C GLU A 272 9.36 6.16 41.32
N GLY A 273 10.56 5.64 41.62
CA GLY A 273 11.76 6.45 41.84
C GLY A 273 12.61 6.61 40.59
N ILE A 274 12.96 7.84 40.23
CA ILE A 274 13.95 8.14 39.18
C ILE A 274 15.34 7.78 39.71
N ILE A 275 16.06 6.93 38.98
CA ILE A 275 17.41 6.47 39.30
C ILE A 275 18.49 7.11 38.42
N GLY A 276 18.09 7.90 37.43
CA GLY A 276 19.00 8.58 36.52
C GLY A 276 18.34 8.93 35.20
N ASN A 277 19.16 9.33 34.23
CA ASN A 277 18.74 9.54 32.85
C ASN A 277 19.60 8.72 31.89
N ALA A 278 19.11 8.54 30.67
CA ALA A 278 19.84 7.91 29.59
C ALA A 278 19.60 8.61 28.26
N THR A 279 20.55 8.48 27.35
CA THR A 279 20.55 9.15 26.05
C THR A 279 20.89 8.14 24.95
N LEU A 280 20.03 8.07 23.94
CA LEU A 280 20.31 7.47 22.64
C LEU A 280 20.66 8.60 21.68
N LYS A 281 21.83 8.54 21.04
CA LYS A 281 22.29 9.59 20.12
C LYS A 281 22.10 9.14 18.67
N GLY A 282 21.56 10.01 17.83
CA GLY A 282 21.45 9.77 16.39
C GLY A 282 20.65 8.50 16.04
N LEU A 283 19.56 8.26 16.77
CA LEU A 283 18.73 7.08 16.60
C LEU A 283 18.02 7.12 15.23
N ILE A 284 18.31 6.11 14.42
CA ILE A 284 17.57 5.76 13.21
C ILE A 284 17.02 4.36 13.42
N ILE A 285 15.72 4.19 13.26
CA ILE A 285 15.01 2.93 13.47
C ILE A 285 14.71 2.35 12.08
N GLN A 286 15.47 1.34 11.67
CA GLN A 286 15.29 0.65 10.39
C GLN A 286 14.39 -0.57 10.55
N PRO A 287 13.74 -1.06 9.47
CA PRO A 287 13.00 -2.31 9.49
C PRO A 287 13.82 -3.49 10.03
N GLY A 288 13.23 -4.28 10.93
CA GLY A 288 13.87 -5.43 11.57
C GLY A 288 14.29 -5.19 13.02
N ASN A 289 15.28 -5.95 13.49
CA ASN A 289 15.84 -5.81 14.83
C ASN A 289 17.18 -5.06 14.74
N GLN A 290 17.32 -4.01 15.53
CA GLN A 290 18.53 -3.18 15.56
C GLN A 290 18.99 -2.95 16.99
N SER A 291 20.30 -2.97 17.19
CA SER A 291 20.94 -2.65 18.47
C SER A 291 21.57 -1.26 18.41
N THR A 292 21.38 -0.43 19.45
CA THR A 292 21.90 0.94 19.53
C THR A 292 22.55 1.18 20.90
N PRO A 293 23.71 1.87 20.97
CA PRO A 293 24.32 2.21 22.25
C PRO A 293 23.49 3.23 23.03
N LEU A 294 23.37 2.99 24.33
CA LEU A 294 22.71 3.83 25.32
C LEU A 294 23.75 4.32 26.32
N TYR A 295 23.74 5.63 26.58
CA TYR A 295 24.62 6.27 27.55
C TYR A 295 23.81 6.83 28.70
N GLY A 296 24.08 6.39 29.92
CA GLY A 296 23.34 6.74 31.13
C GLY A 296 24.17 7.49 32.16
N ILE A 297 23.47 8.32 32.92
CA ILE A 297 23.95 8.97 34.14
C ILE A 297 23.02 8.51 35.28
N LEU A 298 23.48 7.49 36.01
CA LEU A 298 22.80 6.91 37.15
C LEU A 298 23.19 7.63 38.44
N ASP A 299 22.21 7.93 39.28
CA ASP A 299 22.44 8.45 40.62
C ASP A 299 22.66 7.29 41.61
N LEU A 300 23.91 6.82 41.65
CA LEU A 300 24.32 5.71 42.52
C LEU A 300 24.11 6.02 44.00
N GLN A 301 24.14 7.29 44.42
CA GLN A 301 23.93 7.68 45.81
C GLN A 301 22.45 7.57 46.18
N SER A 302 21.55 8.07 45.32
CA SER A 302 20.10 7.92 45.49
C SER A 302 19.67 6.45 45.42
N MET A 303 20.30 5.64 44.57
CA MET A 303 20.05 4.20 44.55
C MET A 303 20.50 3.52 45.85
N LYS A 304 21.66 3.91 46.40
CA LYS A 304 22.18 3.38 47.66
C LYS A 304 21.31 3.77 48.86
N SER A 305 20.89 5.03 48.95
CA SER A 305 20.03 5.50 50.04
C SER A 305 18.64 4.85 50.01
N ASN A 306 18.12 4.54 48.82
CA ASN A 306 16.83 3.89 48.62
C ASN A 306 16.91 2.36 48.43
N ALA A 307 18.07 1.75 48.65
CA ALA A 307 18.30 0.33 48.37
C ALA A 307 17.29 -0.59 49.08
N GLY A 308 16.93 -0.29 50.34
CA GLY A 308 15.94 -1.08 51.08
C GLY A 308 14.55 -1.08 50.44
N THR A 309 14.13 0.05 49.87
CA THR A 309 12.85 0.16 49.15
C THR A 309 12.90 -0.54 47.80
N ILE A 310 13.99 -0.33 47.05
CA ILE A 310 14.22 -0.99 45.75
C ILE A 310 14.25 -2.52 45.91
N ILE A 311 14.95 -3.04 46.93
CA ILE A 311 15.02 -4.49 47.19
C ILE A 311 13.63 -5.06 47.50
N LYS A 312 12.82 -4.32 48.28
CA LYS A 312 11.44 -4.73 48.59
C LYS A 312 10.57 -4.74 47.33
N SER A 313 10.59 -3.67 46.53
CA SER A 313 9.73 -3.53 45.35
C SER A 313 10.15 -4.45 44.19
N GLN A 314 11.44 -4.77 44.08
CA GLN A 314 12.01 -5.63 43.04
C GLN A 314 12.33 -7.05 43.54
N SER A 315 11.76 -7.47 44.67
CA SER A 315 12.12 -8.74 45.34
C SER A 315 11.99 -9.97 44.44
N ASN A 316 10.97 -10.04 43.59
CA ASN A 316 10.79 -11.14 42.64
C ASN A 316 11.80 -11.10 41.47
N PRO A 317 11.94 -9.98 40.72
CA PRO A 317 13.00 -9.82 39.73
C PRO A 317 14.40 -10.14 40.27
N LEU A 318 14.74 -9.64 41.46
CA LEU A 318 16.04 -9.82 42.08
C LEU A 318 16.37 -11.28 42.38
N LYS A 319 15.39 -12.06 42.86
CA LYS A 319 15.55 -13.52 43.06
C LYS A 319 15.89 -14.24 41.75
N ASN A 320 15.47 -13.70 40.63
CA ASN A 320 15.75 -14.24 39.29
C ASN A 320 17.01 -13.62 38.65
N GLY A 321 17.77 -12.81 39.39
CA GLY A 321 19.07 -12.26 38.94
C GLY A 321 18.99 -10.99 38.09
N TYR A 322 17.84 -10.30 38.03
CA TYR A 322 17.69 -9.06 37.26
C TYR A 322 16.92 -7.96 38.00
N LEU A 323 17.07 -6.71 37.56
CA LEU A 323 16.21 -5.58 37.95
C LEU A 323 15.28 -5.22 36.80
N LEU A 324 14.04 -4.79 37.10
CA LEU A 324 13.19 -4.15 36.11
C LEU A 324 13.44 -2.65 36.14
N ILE A 325 13.85 -2.12 34.99
CA ILE A 325 14.06 -0.69 34.77
C ILE A 325 13.00 -0.19 33.81
N ASP A 326 12.23 0.80 34.23
CA ASP A 326 11.28 1.50 33.39
C ASP A 326 11.97 2.72 32.78
N SER A 327 11.88 2.85 31.46
CA SER A 327 12.41 4.00 30.73
C SER A 327 11.26 4.80 30.16
N VAL A 328 11.22 6.09 30.47
CA VAL A 328 10.20 7.02 29.97
C VAL A 328 10.87 8.09 29.12
N VAL A 329 10.40 8.30 27.90
CA VAL A 329 10.96 9.32 27.01
C VAL A 329 10.60 10.71 27.56
N LYS A 330 11.62 11.55 27.70
CA LYS A 330 11.49 12.92 28.20
C LYS A 330 11.54 13.95 27.08
N LEU A 331 12.46 13.75 26.13
CA LEU A 331 12.72 14.73 25.08
C LEU A 331 13.30 14.04 23.84
N VAL A 332 12.85 14.46 22.67
CA VAL A 332 13.45 14.10 21.39
C VAL A 332 13.93 15.35 20.67
N THR A 333 15.19 15.35 20.25
CA THR A 333 15.81 16.46 19.51
C THR A 333 16.48 15.97 18.24
N TYR A 334 16.44 16.80 17.19
CA TYR A 334 17.14 16.60 15.94
C TYR A 334 17.89 17.88 15.58
N ASP A 335 19.19 17.78 15.29
CA ASP A 335 20.09 18.93 15.09
C ASP A 335 19.97 20.02 16.19
N GLY A 336 19.76 19.60 17.44
CA GLY A 336 19.62 20.51 18.58
C GLY A 336 18.26 21.22 18.69
N VAL A 337 17.30 20.90 17.82
CA VAL A 337 15.92 21.41 17.88
C VAL A 337 14.99 20.30 18.33
N GLU A 338 14.04 20.62 19.22
CA GLU A 338 13.01 19.67 19.64
C GLU A 338 12.13 19.23 18.46
N VAL A 339 11.75 17.95 18.46
CA VAL A 339 10.78 17.38 17.51
C VAL A 339 9.48 17.07 18.25
N PRO A 340 8.50 17.99 18.28
CA PRO A 340 7.36 17.90 19.20
C PRO A 340 6.52 16.64 19.00
N TYR A 341 6.26 16.23 17.76
CA TYR A 341 5.44 15.04 17.51
C TYR A 341 6.10 13.74 17.98
N TYR A 342 7.42 13.68 18.10
CA TYR A 342 8.11 12.55 18.71
C TYR A 342 8.11 12.65 20.23
N THR A 343 8.44 13.83 20.78
CA THR A 343 8.38 14.08 22.23
C THR A 343 6.98 13.79 22.78
N ASP A 344 5.94 14.40 22.20
CA ASP A 344 4.54 14.31 22.65
C ASP A 344 3.90 12.95 22.43
N ALA A 345 4.36 12.19 21.44
CA ALA A 345 3.90 10.82 21.22
C ALA A 345 4.56 9.87 22.22
N MET A 346 5.86 10.02 22.47
CA MET A 346 6.62 9.10 23.31
C MET A 346 6.63 9.47 24.80
N HIS A 347 6.17 10.66 25.20
CA HIS A 347 6.14 11.09 26.60
C HIS A 347 5.43 10.08 27.53
N ASN A 348 4.43 9.36 27.02
CA ASN A 348 3.67 8.34 27.77
C ASN A 348 4.13 6.90 27.48
N LEU A 349 5.16 6.72 26.66
CA LEU A 349 5.71 5.42 26.35
C LEU A 349 6.66 4.99 27.47
N THR A 350 6.22 4.00 28.24
CA THR A 350 7.05 3.32 29.24
C THR A 350 7.59 2.03 28.64
N MET A 351 8.92 1.94 28.54
CA MET A 351 9.61 0.71 28.12
C MET A 351 10.26 0.05 29.32
N THR A 352 9.78 -1.14 29.69
CA THR A 352 10.35 -1.93 30.79
C THR A 352 11.38 -2.91 30.26
N ALA A 353 12.61 -2.85 30.78
CA ALA A 353 13.67 -3.80 30.45
C ALA A 353 14.20 -4.55 31.68
N LYS A 354 14.67 -5.77 31.44
CA LYS A 354 15.43 -6.54 32.43
C LYS A 354 16.89 -6.12 32.37
N LEU A 355 17.43 -5.66 33.49
CA LEU A 355 18.84 -5.39 33.69
C LEU A 355 19.49 -6.61 34.38
N PRO A 356 20.27 -7.44 33.66
CA PRO A 356 20.94 -8.61 34.23
C PRO A 356 22.08 -8.18 35.17
N LEU A 357 21.99 -8.55 36.46
CA LEU A 357 22.92 -8.06 37.48
C LEU A 357 24.28 -8.78 37.46
N VAL A 358 24.28 -10.06 37.10
CA VAL A 358 25.53 -10.83 36.96
C VAL A 358 26.35 -10.30 35.79
N GLU A 359 25.71 -10.09 34.63
CA GLU A 359 26.34 -9.49 33.45
C GLU A 359 26.84 -8.09 33.75
N LEU A 360 26.02 -7.24 34.41
CA LEU A 360 26.44 -5.92 34.87
C LEU A 360 27.72 -5.97 35.70
N GLY A 361 27.81 -6.89 36.66
CA GLY A 361 29.00 -7.07 37.49
C GLY A 361 30.22 -7.53 36.69
N LEU A 362 30.06 -8.52 35.83
CA LEU A 362 31.14 -9.08 35.01
C LEU A 362 31.68 -8.05 33.99
N ASP A 363 30.80 -7.35 33.29
CA ASP A 363 31.18 -6.35 32.28
C ASP A 363 31.79 -5.09 32.91
N THR A 364 31.31 -4.70 34.10
CA THR A 364 31.94 -3.63 34.89
C THR A 364 33.37 -4.01 35.31
N LEU A 365 33.56 -5.23 35.82
CA LEU A 365 34.89 -5.72 36.22
C LEU A 365 35.84 -5.86 35.02
N GLY A 366 35.39 -6.46 33.93
CA GLY A 366 36.16 -6.58 32.69
C GLY A 366 36.58 -5.20 32.19
N GLY A 367 35.67 -4.24 32.28
CA GLY A 367 35.92 -2.86 31.93
C GLY A 367 37.01 -2.15 32.73
N ILE A 368 37.03 -2.35 34.06
CA ILE A 368 38.07 -1.80 34.94
C ILE A 368 39.43 -2.44 34.66
N MET A 369 39.46 -3.73 34.30
CA MET A 369 40.70 -4.44 33.99
C MET A 369 41.31 -4.00 32.66
N GLU A 370 40.47 -3.76 31.65
CA GLU A 370 40.87 -3.24 30.33
C GLU A 370 41.47 -1.84 30.44
N ASP A 371 40.82 -0.93 31.19
CA ASP A 371 41.29 0.44 31.43
C ASP A 371 42.65 0.47 32.17
N ARG A 372 42.93 -0.55 32.98
CA ARG A 372 44.21 -0.72 33.69
C ARG A 372 45.27 -1.50 32.90
N GLY A 373 45.01 -1.89 31.66
CA GLY A 373 45.96 -2.59 30.79
C GLY A 373 46.29 -4.03 31.20
N ILE A 374 45.42 -4.69 31.99
CA ILE A 374 45.64 -6.06 32.45
C ILE A 374 44.97 -7.02 31.45
N GLY A 375 45.74 -7.50 30.47
CA GLY A 375 45.27 -8.45 29.44
C GLY A 375 44.72 -9.77 30.01
N LEU A 376 43.61 -10.26 29.44
CA LEU A 376 42.75 -11.30 30.02
C LEU A 376 42.90 -12.69 29.38
N PRO A 377 43.66 -13.63 29.97
CA PRO A 377 43.48 -15.08 29.71
C PRO A 377 42.41 -15.73 30.62
N PHE A 378 41.79 -14.98 31.55
CA PHE A 378 40.92 -15.55 32.59
C PHE A 378 39.42 -15.61 32.23
N LEU A 379 38.89 -14.65 31.46
CA LEU A 379 37.44 -14.58 31.17
C LEU A 379 36.94 -15.54 30.08
N SER A 380 37.84 -16.03 29.20
CA SER A 380 37.47 -17.02 28.17
C SER A 380 37.06 -18.38 28.75
N LYS A 381 37.45 -18.68 30.00
CA LYS A 381 37.06 -19.90 30.70
C LYS A 381 35.68 -19.81 31.36
N LEU A 382 35.21 -18.63 31.75
CA LEU A 382 33.89 -18.48 32.39
C LEU A 382 32.75 -18.42 31.36
N ARG A 383 32.96 -17.78 30.20
CA ARG A 383 31.97 -17.76 29.11
C ARG A 383 31.71 -19.16 28.49
N ARG A 384 32.58 -20.14 28.70
CA ARG A 384 32.45 -21.51 28.19
C ARG A 384 31.78 -22.47 29.19
N ALA A 385 31.53 -22.05 30.43
CA ALA A 385 30.97 -22.91 31.47
C ALA A 385 29.43 -22.89 31.55
N ASP A 386 28.77 -21.93 30.89
CA ASP A 386 27.31 -21.76 30.87
C ASP A 386 26.67 -22.22 29.53
N GLY A 387 27.26 -23.23 28.88
CA GLY A 387 26.75 -23.86 27.66
C GLY A 387 25.78 -25.00 27.94
#